data_AF-A0A413QUP7-F1
#
_entry.id   AF-A0A413QUP7-F1
#
_cell.length_a   1.000
_cell.length_b   1.000
_cell.length_c   1.000
_cell.angle_alpha   90.00
_cell.angle_beta   90.00
_cell.angle_gamma   90.00
#
_symmetry.space_group_name_H-M   'P 1'
#
loop_
_entity.id
_entity.type
_entity.pdbx_description
1 polymer ?
#
loop_
_entity_poly.entity_id
_entity_poly.type
_entity_poly.pdbx_seq_one_letter_code
_entity_poly.pdbx_strand_id
1 'polypeptide(L)'
;MATDIVNFPRREDYTRIAAAIESQNDIFRNHFKTAGESAVRSWEGFRNLCRAGGIRTYYSVGDQLQCKKGDTTLTWDIVHIGDVEETGGNYVILQTHDCLPMDTMEFDSREAIFCTKTELPAGTYHFTTSTSGITDPNWTDSSKSGWTKSWQFTTTKAVPAGGQINFAKGMDWNTSLAPLGIATYSTPADTTALETVTLTEGTNGTDLATLGTVNHAQRVCYGYNRWSQSGLRQWLNSKAGAGAWWSPRNDFDRPEHYATWAGFMNDLDADFLAVVAKSNLITDINKISDAGGHETTQDYFFLPAMVNLNGGNNFYSNPGSAVQDIEDTVVWDYYTKFRRDGKTGTNAEQDDNRRKYKQGTSTEWSWWERSPHCDLAYCVRVTDGGRTWWFNSAYSWNGVAPACRIE
;
A
#
# COMPACT_ATOMS: atom_id res chain seq x y z
N MET A 1 30.36 25.57 64.34
CA MET A 1 29.81 24.67 63.32
C MET A 1 30.29 25.19 61.98
N ALA A 2 31.19 24.46 61.32
CA ALA A 2 31.64 24.84 59.97
C ALA A 2 30.50 24.52 59.00
N THR A 3 30.02 25.54 58.31
CA THR A 3 28.97 25.40 57.29
C THR A 3 29.62 24.88 56.02
N ASP A 4 29.40 23.61 55.67
CA ASP A 4 29.84 23.07 54.39
C ASP A 4 29.06 23.76 53.26
N ILE A 5 29.73 24.65 52.53
CA ILE A 5 29.17 25.30 51.34
C ILE A 5 29.42 24.35 50.15
N VAL A 6 28.38 23.60 49.78
CA VAL A 6 28.39 22.81 48.55
C VAL A 6 28.24 23.76 47.36
N ASN A 7 29.31 23.96 46.59
CA ASN A 7 29.28 24.73 45.36
C ASN A 7 28.64 23.89 44.25
N PHE A 8 27.42 24.21 43.89
CA PHE A 8 26.79 23.66 42.69
C PHE A 8 27.36 24.32 41.43
N PRO A 9 27.42 23.61 40.29
CA PRO A 9 27.84 24.19 39.02
C PRO A 9 27.01 25.43 38.70
N ARG A 10 27.66 26.49 38.21
CA ARG A 10 27.00 27.73 37.81
C ARG A 10 26.49 27.61 36.38
N ARG A 11 25.60 28.51 35.96
CA ARG A 11 25.08 28.56 34.58
C ARG A 11 26.20 28.52 33.53
N GLU A 12 27.30 29.23 33.78
CA GLU A 12 28.47 29.26 32.91
C GLU A 12 29.17 27.89 32.80
N ASP A 13 29.21 27.12 33.90
CA ASP A 13 29.75 25.75 33.90
C ASP A 13 28.86 24.83 33.06
N TYR A 14 27.54 24.93 33.20
CA TYR A 14 26.60 24.18 32.36
C TYR A 14 26.72 24.54 30.88
N THR A 15 26.84 25.82 30.54
CA THR A 15 27.05 26.27 29.14
C THR A 15 28.36 25.73 28.58
N ARG A 16 29.46 25.74 29.35
CA ARG A 16 30.74 25.20 28.92
C ARG A 16 30.71 23.68 28.75
N ILE A 17 30.03 22.97 29.65
CA ILE A 17 29.82 21.52 29.55
C ILE A 17 29.00 21.20 28.30
N ALA A 18 27.92 21.92 28.04
CA ALA A 18 27.10 21.75 26.84
C ALA A 18 27.92 21.96 25.56
N ALA A 19 28.68 23.06 25.46
CA ALA A 19 29.54 23.32 24.31
C ALA A 19 30.64 22.26 24.12
N ALA A 20 31.21 21.74 25.21
CA ALA A 20 32.19 20.65 25.13
C ALA A 20 31.56 19.34 24.64
N ILE A 21 30.33 19.03 25.08
CA ILE A 21 29.57 17.87 24.61
C ILE A 21 29.22 18.02 23.11
N GLU A 22 28.77 19.19 22.68
CA GLU A 22 28.50 19.48 21.27
C GLU A 22 29.76 19.29 20.41
N SER A 23 30.89 19.84 20.83
CA SER A 23 32.17 19.65 20.14
C SER A 23 32.60 18.18 20.08
N GLN A 24 32.42 17.42 21.16
CA GLN A 24 32.72 15.99 21.18
C GLN A 24 31.80 15.20 20.23
N ASN A 25 30.50 15.51 20.22
CA ASN A 25 29.54 14.91 19.30
C ASN A 25 29.89 15.18 17.84
N ASP A 26 30.37 16.39 17.52
CA ASP A 26 30.83 16.73 16.17
C ASP A 26 32.09 15.95 15.77
N ILE A 27 33.03 15.76 16.70
CA ILE A 27 34.22 14.92 16.46
C ILE A 27 33.78 13.48 16.16
N PHE A 28 32.90 12.90 16.98
CA PHE A 28 32.42 11.53 16.75
C PHE A 28 31.64 11.39 15.45
N ARG A 29 30.75 12.34 15.16
CA ARG A 29 30.00 12.39 13.90
C ARG A 29 30.95 12.41 12.70
N ASN A 30 31.97 13.26 12.73
CA ASN A 30 32.95 13.35 11.66
C ASN A 30 33.81 12.09 11.56
N HIS A 31 34.16 11.47 12.67
CA HIS A 31 34.90 10.21 12.69
C HIS A 31 34.09 9.10 12.01
N PHE A 32 32.85 8.86 12.43
CA PHE A 32 31.98 7.84 11.86
C PHE A 32 31.70 8.08 10.37
N LYS A 33 31.37 9.32 9.99
CA LYS A 33 31.20 9.70 8.58
C LYS A 33 32.45 9.44 7.74
N THR A 34 33.62 9.80 8.25
CA THR A 34 34.90 9.59 7.53
C THR A 34 35.25 8.11 7.42
N ALA A 35 34.94 7.33 8.45
CA ALA A 35 35.17 5.88 8.49
C ALA A 35 34.15 5.06 7.68
N GLY A 36 33.02 5.67 7.27
CA GLY A 36 31.88 4.96 6.69
C GLY A 36 31.18 4.03 7.69
N GLU A 37 31.37 4.25 8.98
CA GLU A 37 30.81 3.45 10.05
C GLU A 37 29.50 4.07 10.56
N SER A 38 28.56 3.22 10.98
CA SER A 38 27.31 3.65 11.63
C SER A 38 27.59 4.10 13.06
N ALA A 39 27.03 5.26 13.46
CA ALA A 39 27.13 5.77 14.82
C ALA A 39 26.43 4.87 15.85
N VAL A 40 25.44 4.08 15.41
CA VAL A 40 24.81 3.01 16.19
C VAL A 40 25.15 1.64 15.64
N ARG A 41 25.49 0.71 16.53
CA ARG A 41 25.94 -0.66 16.20
C ARG A 41 24.81 -1.68 16.10
N SER A 42 23.57 -1.27 16.36
CA SER A 42 22.38 -2.12 16.30
C SER A 42 21.14 -1.30 16.01
N TRP A 43 20.10 -1.96 15.51
CA TRP A 43 18.78 -1.37 15.32
C TRP A 43 18.16 -0.89 16.64
N GLU A 44 18.38 -1.61 17.74
CA GLU A 44 17.96 -1.16 19.07
C GLU A 44 18.65 0.15 19.48
N GLY A 45 19.95 0.28 19.19
CA GLY A 45 20.69 1.53 19.40
C GLY A 45 20.11 2.68 18.57
N PHE A 46 19.76 2.42 17.30
CA PHE A 46 19.09 3.38 16.43
C PHE A 46 17.76 3.87 17.03
N ARG A 47 16.91 2.93 17.47
CA ARG A 47 15.65 3.25 18.13
C ARG A 47 15.86 4.06 19.40
N ASN A 48 16.80 3.67 20.26
CA ASN A 48 17.06 4.42 21.49
C ASN A 48 17.53 5.85 21.21
N LEU A 49 18.27 6.06 20.13
CA LEU A 49 18.67 7.38 19.68
C LEU A 49 17.48 8.22 19.18
N CYS A 50 16.52 7.59 18.48
CA CYS A 50 15.24 8.22 18.13
C CYS A 50 14.50 8.68 19.40
N ARG A 51 14.24 7.77 20.36
CA ARG A 51 13.54 8.10 21.63
C ARG A 51 14.20 9.21 22.43
N ALA A 52 15.52 9.29 22.38
CA ALA A 52 16.29 10.33 23.09
C ALA A 52 16.27 11.69 22.39
N GLY A 53 15.66 11.82 21.21
CA GLY A 53 15.67 13.06 20.42
C GLY A 53 17.02 13.36 19.76
N GLY A 54 17.93 12.38 19.72
CA GLY A 54 19.32 12.55 19.30
C GLY A 54 19.59 12.22 17.83
N ILE A 55 18.58 11.77 17.08
CA ILE A 55 18.81 11.19 15.75
C ILE A 55 19.40 12.20 14.76
N ARG A 56 18.95 13.46 14.81
CA ARG A 56 19.44 14.55 13.93
C ARG A 56 20.91 14.92 14.16
N THR A 57 21.48 14.51 15.30
CA THR A 57 22.91 14.71 15.58
C THR A 57 23.76 13.77 14.72
N TYR A 58 23.30 12.55 14.44
CA TYR A 58 24.14 11.54 13.78
C TYR A 58 23.70 11.26 12.36
N TYR A 59 22.39 11.36 12.09
CA TYR A 59 21.78 11.03 10.81
C TYR A 59 21.09 12.23 10.18
N SER A 60 20.94 12.16 8.87
CA SER A 60 20.27 13.14 8.05
C SER A 60 19.30 12.46 7.08
N VAL A 61 18.26 13.19 6.70
CA VAL A 61 17.39 12.79 5.59
C VAL A 61 18.25 12.56 4.34
N GLY A 62 18.09 11.38 3.73
CA GLY A 62 18.88 10.84 2.62
C GLY A 62 19.98 9.85 3.03
N ASP A 63 20.29 9.69 4.32
CA ASP A 63 21.21 8.63 4.76
C ASP A 63 20.58 7.25 4.57
N GLN A 64 21.44 6.25 4.32
CA GLN A 64 21.03 4.88 4.03
C GLN A 64 21.36 3.92 5.16
N LEU A 65 20.41 3.03 5.45
CA LEU A 65 20.54 1.93 6.42
C LEU A 65 20.23 0.60 5.72
N GLN A 66 20.71 -0.50 6.29
CA GLN A 66 20.55 -1.82 5.69
C GLN A 66 20.05 -2.85 6.70
N CYS A 67 19.17 -3.73 6.24
CA CYS A 67 18.82 -4.98 6.92
C CYS A 67 18.80 -6.13 5.91
N LYS A 68 18.70 -7.36 6.39
CA LYS A 68 18.54 -8.55 5.58
C LYS A 68 17.09 -9.05 5.57
N LYS A 69 16.72 -9.64 4.44
CA LYS A 69 15.59 -10.56 4.29
C LYS A 69 16.11 -11.88 3.72
N GLY A 70 16.30 -12.89 4.58
CA GLY A 70 17.12 -14.05 4.22
C GLY A 70 18.52 -13.60 3.78
N ASP A 71 18.97 -14.00 2.59
CA ASP A 71 20.29 -13.60 2.06
C ASP A 71 20.30 -12.20 1.43
N THR A 72 19.12 -11.65 1.11
CA THR A 72 18.98 -10.38 0.38
C THR A 72 19.19 -9.19 1.30
N THR A 73 20.10 -8.27 0.94
CA THR A 73 20.21 -6.97 1.60
C THR A 73 19.13 -6.04 1.11
N LEU A 74 18.37 -5.41 1.99
CA LEU A 74 17.48 -4.30 1.68
C LEU A 74 18.13 -3.00 2.14
N THR A 75 18.20 -2.01 1.24
CA THR A 75 18.66 -0.65 1.55
C THR A 75 17.47 0.26 1.78
N TRP A 76 17.51 1.04 2.86
CA TRP A 76 16.46 1.95 3.29
C TRP A 76 16.99 3.37 3.39
N ASP A 77 16.32 4.31 2.75
CA ASP A 77 16.60 5.74 2.88
C ASP A 77 15.84 6.31 4.09
N ILE A 78 16.49 7.16 4.87
CA ILE A 78 15.81 8.04 5.84
C ILE A 78 15.06 9.10 5.03
N VAL A 79 13.74 8.92 4.89
CA VAL A 79 12.90 9.81 4.09
C VAL A 79 12.29 10.95 4.91
N HIS A 80 12.11 10.75 6.22
CA HIS A 80 11.63 11.78 7.12
C HIS A 80 12.13 11.55 8.54
N ILE A 81 12.40 12.64 9.26
CA ILE A 81 12.62 12.63 10.70
C ILE A 81 11.59 13.59 11.29
N GLY A 82 10.70 13.08 12.14
CA GLY A 82 9.69 13.88 12.82
C GLY A 82 9.91 13.91 14.33
N ASP A 83 9.21 14.80 15.02
CA ASP A 83 9.26 14.94 16.47
C ASP A 83 8.08 14.18 17.13
N VAL A 84 8.32 13.66 18.33
CA VAL A 84 7.30 13.06 19.19
C VAL A 84 7.09 14.01 20.36
N GLU A 85 6.13 14.92 20.23
CA GLU A 85 5.92 16.04 21.17
C GLU A 85 5.76 15.58 22.62
N GLU A 86 5.09 14.45 22.85
CA GLU A 86 4.81 13.96 24.21
C GLU A 86 6.07 13.51 24.96
N THR A 87 7.08 13.04 24.24
CA THR A 87 8.31 12.47 24.84
C THR A 87 9.54 13.35 24.63
N GLY A 88 9.48 14.31 23.71
CA GLY A 88 10.65 15.05 23.22
C GLY A 88 11.59 14.19 22.37
N GLY A 89 11.17 12.97 22.01
CA GLY A 89 11.89 12.08 21.11
C GLY A 89 11.68 12.44 19.64
N ASN A 90 12.28 11.65 18.76
CA ASN A 90 12.04 11.67 17.33
C ASN A 90 11.46 10.34 16.86
N TYR A 91 10.76 10.36 15.74
CA TYR A 91 10.51 9.17 14.93
C TYR A 91 11.19 9.32 13.57
N VAL A 92 11.55 8.20 12.97
CA VAL A 92 12.14 8.14 11.64
C VAL A 92 11.23 7.34 10.73
N ILE A 93 10.97 7.86 9.53
CA ILE A 93 10.40 7.07 8.45
C ILE A 93 11.53 6.61 7.54
N LEU A 94 11.62 5.30 7.36
CA LEU A 94 12.48 4.65 6.39
C LEU A 94 11.64 4.23 5.20
N GLN A 95 12.18 4.34 3.99
CA GLN A 95 11.58 3.76 2.77
C GLN A 95 12.65 2.97 2.02
N THR A 96 12.30 1.83 1.42
CA THR A 96 13.27 1.11 0.59
C THR A 96 13.79 2.00 -0.53
N HIS A 97 15.10 1.98 -0.76
CA HIS A 97 15.74 2.81 -1.78
C HIS A 97 15.19 2.48 -3.18
N ASP A 98 15.29 1.20 -3.52
CA ASP A 98 14.74 0.59 -4.72
C ASP A 98 13.41 -0.10 -4.44
N CYS A 99 12.70 -0.47 -5.50
CA CYS A 99 11.61 -1.43 -5.39
C CYS A 99 12.16 -2.78 -4.92
N LEU A 100 11.35 -3.48 -4.13
CA LEU A 100 11.67 -4.82 -3.65
C LEU A 100 12.12 -5.74 -4.81
N PRO A 101 13.00 -6.74 -4.53
CA PRO A 101 13.69 -7.52 -5.56
C PRO A 101 12.77 -8.54 -6.27
N MET A 102 11.60 -8.80 -5.69
CA MET A 102 10.57 -9.65 -6.29
C MET A 102 10.02 -9.05 -7.58
N ASP A 103 9.40 -9.88 -8.41
CA ASP A 103 8.68 -9.41 -9.59
C ASP A 103 7.53 -8.47 -9.20
N THR A 104 7.01 -7.78 -10.20
CA THR A 104 5.93 -6.79 -10.05
C THR A 104 4.69 -7.40 -9.42
N MET A 105 4.05 -6.69 -8.48
CA MET A 105 2.95 -7.19 -7.65
C MET A 105 1.66 -6.46 -8.00
N GLU A 106 0.50 -7.13 -7.97
CA GLU A 106 -0.78 -6.41 -7.89
C GLU A 106 -1.01 -5.82 -6.50
N PHE A 107 -1.69 -4.68 -6.49
CA PHE A 107 -2.24 -4.09 -5.28
C PHE A 107 -3.35 -4.99 -4.71
N ASP A 108 -4.25 -5.41 -5.60
CA ASP A 108 -5.36 -6.30 -5.31
C ASP A 108 -5.78 -7.07 -6.57
N SER A 109 -6.27 -8.30 -6.40
CA SER A 109 -6.67 -9.16 -7.53
C SER A 109 -8.04 -8.82 -8.08
N ARG A 110 -8.30 -9.26 -9.32
CA ARG A 110 -9.67 -9.21 -9.89
C ARG A 110 -10.64 -9.96 -8.97
N GLU A 111 -11.72 -9.30 -8.57
CA GLU A 111 -12.66 -9.85 -7.62
C GLU A 111 -13.74 -10.75 -8.24
N ALA A 112 -14.38 -11.56 -7.42
CA ALA A 112 -15.53 -12.37 -7.80
C ALA A 112 -16.74 -11.52 -8.17
N ILE A 113 -17.58 -12.04 -9.06
CA ILE A 113 -18.89 -11.46 -9.42
C ILE A 113 -19.85 -11.59 -8.24
N PHE A 114 -19.82 -12.74 -7.58
CA PHE A 114 -20.74 -13.08 -6.50
C PHE A 114 -20.10 -14.09 -5.55
N CYS A 115 -20.44 -13.97 -4.26
CA CYS A 115 -20.07 -14.92 -3.22
C CYS A 115 -21.35 -15.46 -2.56
N THR A 116 -21.53 -16.77 -2.60
CA THR A 116 -22.77 -17.38 -2.12
C THR A 116 -22.74 -17.57 -0.60
N LYS A 117 -23.76 -17.07 0.11
CA LYS A 117 -23.84 -17.20 1.58
C LYS A 117 -24.34 -18.57 2.04
N THR A 118 -25.15 -19.21 1.19
CA THR A 118 -25.61 -20.60 1.35
C THR A 118 -25.12 -21.42 0.16
N GLU A 119 -25.34 -22.73 0.16
CA GLU A 119 -25.12 -23.51 -1.06
C GLU A 119 -25.98 -22.96 -2.21
N LEU A 120 -25.37 -22.81 -3.38
CA LEU A 120 -26.04 -22.49 -4.64
C LEU A 120 -26.17 -23.81 -5.44
N PRO A 121 -27.37 -24.41 -5.56
CA PRO A 121 -27.55 -25.66 -6.27
C PRO A 121 -27.13 -25.57 -7.75
N ALA A 122 -26.90 -26.72 -8.40
CA ALA A 122 -26.75 -26.74 -9.86
C ALA A 122 -28.03 -26.18 -10.51
N GLY A 123 -27.88 -25.24 -11.45
CA GLY A 123 -29.03 -24.57 -12.05
C GLY A 123 -28.65 -23.43 -12.98
N THR A 124 -29.68 -22.80 -13.56
CA THR A 124 -29.51 -21.59 -14.37
C THR A 124 -29.63 -20.37 -13.49
N TYR A 125 -28.70 -19.44 -13.65
CA TYR A 125 -28.61 -18.19 -12.91
C TYR A 125 -28.32 -17.05 -13.86
N HIS A 126 -28.64 -15.83 -13.44
CA HIS A 126 -28.22 -14.62 -14.14
C HIS A 126 -27.80 -13.52 -13.17
N PHE A 127 -27.07 -12.54 -13.68
CA PHE A 127 -26.65 -11.37 -12.94
C PHE A 127 -26.59 -10.14 -13.83
N THR A 128 -26.67 -8.98 -13.19
CA THR A 128 -26.28 -7.68 -13.77
C THR A 128 -25.34 -7.04 -12.77
N THR A 129 -24.12 -6.68 -13.19
CA THR A 129 -23.16 -6.01 -12.30
C THR A 129 -23.60 -4.60 -11.98
N SER A 130 -23.29 -4.13 -10.78
CA SER A 130 -23.51 -2.73 -10.44
C SER A 130 -22.52 -1.84 -11.19
N THR A 131 -23.03 -0.83 -11.89
CA THR A 131 -22.24 0.28 -12.48
C THR A 131 -22.51 1.59 -11.74
N SER A 132 -22.99 1.52 -10.50
CA SER A 132 -23.33 2.70 -9.69
C SER A 132 -22.12 3.62 -9.54
N GLY A 133 -22.34 4.94 -9.65
CA GLY A 133 -21.28 5.94 -9.56
C GLY A 133 -20.38 6.07 -10.79
N ILE A 134 -20.38 5.11 -11.73
CA ILE A 134 -19.58 5.20 -12.96
C ILE A 134 -20.24 6.17 -13.95
N THR A 135 -19.49 7.17 -14.42
CA THR A 135 -19.96 8.14 -15.42
C THR A 135 -19.42 7.90 -16.83
N ASP A 136 -18.34 7.10 -16.97
CA ASP A 136 -17.74 6.79 -18.27
C ASP A 136 -18.71 5.95 -19.14
N PRO A 137 -19.13 6.44 -20.31
CA PRO A 137 -20.00 5.71 -21.23
C PRO A 137 -19.43 4.38 -21.72
N ASN A 138 -18.10 4.17 -21.67
CA ASN A 138 -17.51 2.87 -21.99
C ASN A 138 -17.90 1.76 -20.99
N TRP A 139 -18.51 2.13 -19.85
CA TRP A 139 -19.07 1.18 -18.89
C TRP A 139 -20.60 1.20 -18.89
N THR A 140 -21.21 2.38 -19.03
CA THR A 140 -22.66 2.55 -18.81
C THR A 140 -23.50 2.45 -20.09
N ASP A 141 -22.89 2.62 -21.27
CA ASP A 141 -23.58 2.47 -22.55
C ASP A 141 -23.61 1.00 -22.98
N SER A 142 -24.82 0.43 -23.03
CA SER A 142 -25.06 -0.97 -23.42
C SER A 142 -24.71 -1.28 -24.87
N SER A 143 -24.53 -0.25 -25.72
CA SER A 143 -24.02 -0.41 -27.09
C SER A 143 -22.49 -0.54 -27.14
N LYS A 144 -21.79 -0.13 -26.08
CA LYS A 144 -20.32 -0.13 -25.99
C LYS A 144 -19.79 -1.24 -25.10
N SER A 145 -20.53 -1.63 -24.07
CA SER A 145 -20.09 -2.67 -23.13
C SER A 145 -21.23 -3.58 -22.68
N GLY A 146 -20.83 -4.73 -22.12
CA GLY A 146 -21.77 -5.69 -21.56
C GLY A 146 -22.20 -5.38 -20.12
N TRP A 147 -21.66 -4.37 -19.45
CA TRP A 147 -21.77 -4.20 -18.00
C TRP A 147 -23.16 -3.84 -17.50
N THR A 148 -23.97 -3.19 -18.33
CA THR A 148 -25.37 -2.85 -18.03
C THR A 148 -26.38 -3.88 -18.53
N LYS A 149 -25.89 -4.94 -19.19
CA LYS A 149 -26.71 -6.06 -19.66
C LYS A 149 -26.78 -7.15 -18.61
N SER A 150 -27.83 -7.96 -18.69
CA SER A 150 -27.95 -9.18 -17.89
C SER A 150 -27.29 -10.36 -18.60
N TRP A 151 -26.54 -11.13 -17.84
CA TRP A 151 -25.83 -12.31 -18.32
C TRP A 151 -26.27 -13.54 -17.55
N GLN A 152 -26.52 -14.62 -18.27
CA GLN A 152 -26.97 -15.90 -17.73
C GLN A 152 -25.97 -17.02 -18.01
N PHE A 153 -25.94 -17.99 -17.10
CA PHE A 153 -25.12 -19.19 -17.17
C PHE A 153 -25.85 -20.34 -16.48
N THR A 154 -25.46 -21.58 -16.79
CA THR A 154 -26.03 -22.80 -16.18
C THR A 154 -24.92 -23.63 -15.60
N THR A 155 -24.93 -23.84 -14.28
CA THR A 155 -24.00 -24.71 -13.56
C THR A 155 -24.51 -26.15 -13.55
N THR A 156 -23.59 -27.11 -13.62
CA THR A 156 -23.89 -28.54 -13.45
C THR A 156 -23.50 -29.07 -12.08
N LYS A 157 -22.73 -28.28 -11.33
CA LYS A 157 -22.29 -28.56 -9.95
C LYS A 157 -22.88 -27.51 -9.01
N ALA A 158 -23.17 -27.94 -7.79
CA ALA A 158 -23.49 -27.01 -6.72
C ALA A 158 -22.23 -26.21 -6.32
N VAL A 159 -22.42 -24.94 -5.96
CA VAL A 159 -21.37 -24.09 -5.36
C VAL A 159 -21.61 -24.07 -3.85
N PRO A 160 -20.69 -24.61 -3.03
CA PRO A 160 -20.85 -24.62 -1.57
C PRO A 160 -21.01 -23.23 -0.96
N ALA A 161 -21.55 -23.15 0.27
CA ALA A 161 -21.58 -21.91 1.04
C ALA A 161 -20.17 -21.32 1.21
N GLY A 162 -20.02 -20.02 0.94
CA GLY A 162 -18.74 -19.31 0.86
C GLY A 162 -18.03 -19.44 -0.49
N GLY A 163 -18.56 -20.22 -1.43
CA GLY A 163 -18.03 -20.33 -2.78
C GLY A 163 -18.30 -19.10 -3.64
N GLN A 164 -17.57 -19.00 -4.74
CA GLN A 164 -17.54 -17.80 -5.58
C GLN A 164 -17.84 -18.10 -7.04
N ILE A 165 -18.41 -17.09 -7.71
CA ILE A 165 -18.67 -17.06 -9.14
C ILE A 165 -17.79 -15.98 -9.75
N ASN A 166 -16.99 -16.34 -10.73
CA ASN A 166 -16.01 -15.47 -11.36
C ASN A 166 -16.12 -15.59 -12.89
N PHE A 167 -15.57 -14.62 -13.61
CA PHE A 167 -15.25 -14.85 -15.01
C PHE A 167 -14.17 -15.94 -15.13
N ALA A 168 -14.34 -16.85 -16.08
CA ALA A 168 -13.38 -17.95 -16.28
C ALA A 168 -12.09 -17.50 -16.98
N LYS A 169 -12.11 -16.33 -17.62
CA LYS A 169 -10.97 -15.73 -18.31
C LYS A 169 -10.73 -14.33 -17.78
N GLY A 170 -9.46 -13.92 -17.81
CA GLY A 170 -9.08 -12.53 -17.62
C GLY A 170 -9.70 -11.64 -18.69
N MET A 171 -9.86 -10.36 -18.35
CA MET A 171 -10.44 -9.35 -19.21
C MET A 171 -9.46 -8.20 -19.40
N ASP A 172 -9.18 -7.89 -20.65
CA ASP A 172 -8.44 -6.69 -21.04
C ASP A 172 -9.40 -5.57 -21.44
N TRP A 173 -8.87 -4.36 -21.57
CA TRP A 173 -9.61 -3.20 -22.07
C TRP A 173 -10.35 -3.53 -23.37
N ASN A 174 -11.67 -3.35 -23.38
CA ASN A 174 -12.59 -3.65 -24.50
C ASN A 174 -12.89 -5.14 -24.77
N THR A 175 -12.66 -6.04 -23.81
CA THR A 175 -13.13 -7.43 -23.96
C THR A 175 -14.65 -7.51 -23.77
N SER A 176 -15.36 -8.09 -24.74
CA SER A 176 -16.78 -8.42 -24.58
C SER A 176 -16.95 -9.43 -23.43
N LEU A 177 -18.04 -9.33 -22.65
CA LEU A 177 -18.26 -10.25 -21.53
C LEU A 177 -18.64 -11.67 -21.99
N ALA A 178 -19.35 -11.80 -23.12
CA ALA A 178 -19.78 -13.10 -23.66
C ALA A 178 -18.66 -14.18 -23.76
N PRO A 179 -17.47 -13.88 -24.31
CA PRO A 179 -16.39 -14.87 -24.43
C PRO A 179 -15.68 -15.24 -23.11
N LEU A 180 -15.95 -14.54 -22.00
CA LEU A 180 -15.24 -14.76 -20.73
C LEU A 180 -15.63 -16.06 -20.05
N GLY A 181 -16.89 -16.51 -20.23
CA GLY A 181 -17.42 -17.67 -19.51
C GLY A 181 -17.49 -17.45 -17.99
N ILE A 182 -17.95 -18.46 -17.26
CA ILE A 182 -18.05 -18.45 -15.79
C ILE A 182 -17.26 -19.61 -15.22
N ALA A 183 -16.46 -19.34 -14.19
CA ALA A 183 -15.82 -20.33 -13.35
C ALA A 183 -16.40 -20.23 -11.94
N THR A 184 -16.68 -21.39 -11.32
CA THR A 184 -17.14 -21.46 -9.93
C THR A 184 -16.07 -22.07 -9.03
N TYR A 185 -16.01 -21.63 -7.78
CA TYR A 185 -15.00 -22.04 -6.80
C TYR A 185 -15.69 -22.42 -5.49
N SER A 186 -15.14 -23.39 -4.75
CA SER A 186 -15.72 -23.84 -3.48
C SER A 186 -15.45 -22.86 -2.35
N THR A 187 -14.29 -22.20 -2.40
CA THR A 187 -13.86 -21.19 -1.43
C THR A 187 -13.17 -20.03 -2.13
N PRO A 188 -13.01 -18.87 -1.46
CA PRO A 188 -12.25 -17.75 -2.00
C PRO A 188 -10.77 -18.07 -2.25
N ALA A 189 -10.19 -19.03 -1.54
CA ALA A 189 -8.78 -19.41 -1.68
C ALA A 189 -8.51 -20.35 -2.86
N ASP A 190 -9.54 -21.00 -3.41
CA ASP A 190 -9.36 -22.04 -4.42
C ASP A 190 -8.84 -21.43 -5.73
N THR A 191 -7.75 -21.98 -6.28
CA THR A 191 -7.23 -21.59 -7.61
C THR A 191 -7.68 -22.54 -8.73
N THR A 192 -8.34 -23.65 -8.38
CA THR A 192 -8.91 -24.61 -9.32
C THR A 192 -10.43 -24.51 -9.32
N ALA A 193 -11.02 -24.28 -10.48
CA ALA A 193 -12.47 -24.17 -10.60
C ALA A 193 -13.18 -25.52 -10.41
N LEU A 194 -14.35 -25.50 -9.78
CA LEU A 194 -15.29 -26.62 -9.73
C LEU A 194 -15.74 -27.00 -11.14
N GLU A 195 -16.12 -26.01 -11.94
CA GLU A 195 -16.44 -26.13 -13.35
C GLU A 195 -16.26 -24.79 -14.07
N THR A 196 -16.21 -24.86 -15.40
CA THR A 196 -16.28 -23.69 -16.28
C THR A 196 -17.45 -23.86 -17.24
N VAL A 197 -18.31 -22.84 -17.33
CA VAL A 197 -19.52 -22.85 -18.15
C VAL A 197 -19.60 -21.63 -19.07
N THR A 198 -20.45 -21.71 -20.09
CA THR A 198 -20.63 -20.62 -21.05
C THR A 198 -21.46 -19.48 -20.46
N LEU A 199 -21.15 -18.25 -20.87
CA LEU A 199 -21.88 -17.05 -20.51
C LEU A 199 -22.64 -16.54 -21.74
N THR A 200 -23.92 -16.20 -21.57
CA THR A 200 -24.78 -15.69 -22.66
C THR A 200 -25.62 -14.52 -22.17
N GLU A 201 -25.98 -13.60 -23.05
CA GLU A 201 -26.88 -12.49 -22.69
C GLU A 201 -28.30 -13.03 -22.43
N GLY A 202 -28.92 -12.63 -21.32
CA GLY A 202 -30.26 -13.06 -20.95
C GLY A 202 -30.54 -13.03 -19.44
N THR A 203 -31.78 -13.34 -19.08
CA THR A 203 -32.33 -13.28 -17.71
C THR A 203 -33.00 -14.59 -17.28
N ASN A 204 -32.65 -15.72 -17.90
CA ASN A 204 -33.17 -17.01 -17.49
C ASN A 204 -32.65 -17.41 -16.10
N GLY A 205 -33.42 -18.26 -15.41
CA GLY A 205 -33.01 -18.81 -14.12
C GLY A 205 -33.12 -17.81 -12.97
N THR A 206 -32.43 -18.09 -11.87
CA THR A 206 -32.50 -17.28 -10.64
C THR A 206 -31.57 -16.08 -10.72
N ASP A 207 -32.06 -14.88 -10.39
CA ASP A 207 -31.25 -13.67 -10.29
C ASP A 207 -30.35 -13.73 -9.05
N LEU A 208 -29.03 -13.67 -9.25
CA LEU A 208 -28.06 -13.65 -8.15
C LEU A 208 -28.27 -12.45 -7.20
N ALA A 209 -28.78 -11.32 -7.69
CA ALA A 209 -29.06 -10.15 -6.86
C ALA A 209 -30.18 -10.41 -5.83
N THR A 210 -31.00 -11.45 -6.02
CA THR A 210 -32.02 -11.88 -5.04
C THR A 210 -31.45 -12.78 -3.94
N LEU A 211 -30.25 -13.33 -4.16
CA LEU A 211 -29.57 -14.25 -3.24
C LEU A 211 -28.46 -13.55 -2.44
N GLY A 212 -28.02 -12.38 -2.88
CA GLY A 212 -26.99 -11.60 -2.22
C GLY A 212 -26.51 -10.43 -3.08
N THR A 213 -25.36 -9.87 -2.72
CA THR A 213 -24.78 -8.73 -3.45
C THR A 213 -23.99 -9.21 -4.66
N VAL A 214 -24.37 -8.73 -5.85
CA VAL A 214 -23.53 -8.79 -7.05
C VAL A 214 -22.51 -7.66 -7.00
N ASN A 215 -21.25 -7.98 -7.23
CA ASN A 215 -20.14 -7.04 -7.09
C ASN A 215 -20.18 -5.92 -8.15
N HIS A 216 -19.43 -4.86 -7.88
CA HIS A 216 -19.29 -3.70 -8.74
C HIS A 216 -18.43 -4.01 -9.98
N ALA A 217 -18.88 -3.58 -11.16
CA ALA A 217 -18.29 -3.92 -12.46
C ALA A 217 -16.77 -3.65 -12.52
N GLN A 218 -16.33 -2.50 -12.01
CA GLN A 218 -14.93 -2.12 -12.00
C GLN A 218 -14.05 -3.05 -11.13
N ARG A 219 -14.56 -3.50 -9.98
CA ARG A 219 -13.83 -4.37 -9.05
C ARG A 219 -13.67 -5.78 -9.62
N VAL A 220 -14.75 -6.31 -10.20
CA VAL A 220 -14.72 -7.57 -10.94
C VAL A 220 -13.72 -7.54 -12.09
N CYS A 221 -13.64 -6.41 -12.80
CA CYS A 221 -12.78 -6.27 -13.96
C CYS A 221 -11.30 -6.17 -13.60
N TYR A 222 -10.98 -5.36 -12.58
CA TYR A 222 -9.65 -4.78 -12.43
C TYR A 222 -9.16 -4.71 -10.97
N GLY A 223 -9.84 -5.38 -10.05
CA GLY A 223 -9.50 -5.41 -8.63
C GLY A 223 -9.97 -4.17 -7.88
N TYR A 224 -9.66 -4.13 -6.60
CA TYR A 224 -10.20 -3.13 -5.68
C TYR A 224 -9.12 -2.19 -5.14
N ASN A 225 -9.35 -0.88 -5.22
CA ASN A 225 -8.32 0.12 -4.90
C ASN A 225 -8.25 0.53 -3.42
N ARG A 226 -8.89 -0.20 -2.52
CA ARG A 226 -8.97 0.17 -1.10
C ARG A 226 -7.81 -0.40 -0.30
N TRP A 227 -6.95 0.46 0.24
CA TRP A 227 -5.74 0.05 0.97
C TRP A 227 -6.00 -0.94 2.11
N SER A 228 -6.99 -0.69 2.99
CA SER A 228 -7.27 -1.59 4.12
C SER A 228 -7.65 -3.01 3.72
N GLN A 229 -8.18 -3.19 2.51
CA GLN A 229 -8.62 -4.47 1.95
C GLN A 229 -7.70 -5.00 0.86
N SER A 230 -6.57 -4.35 0.60
CA SER A 230 -5.61 -4.80 -0.40
C SER A 230 -4.81 -6.02 0.09
N GLY A 231 -4.55 -6.95 -0.83
CA GLY A 231 -3.61 -8.04 -0.55
C GLY A 231 -2.19 -7.58 -0.34
N LEU A 232 -1.79 -6.50 -1.01
CA LEU A 232 -0.47 -5.94 -0.85
C LEU A 232 -0.21 -5.48 0.59
N ARG A 233 -1.20 -4.85 1.23
CA ARG A 233 -1.13 -4.50 2.66
C ARG A 233 -1.04 -5.74 3.55
N GLN A 234 -1.88 -6.75 3.29
CA GLN A 234 -1.90 -8.00 4.07
C GLN A 234 -0.55 -8.71 4.00
N TRP A 235 0.03 -8.81 2.80
CA TRP A 235 1.33 -9.41 2.57
C TRP A 235 2.47 -8.61 3.23
N LEU A 236 2.47 -7.28 3.08
CA LEU A 236 3.47 -6.39 3.69
C LEU A 236 3.52 -6.53 5.22
N ASN A 237 2.40 -6.88 5.84
CA ASN A 237 2.25 -6.96 7.30
C ASN A 237 2.13 -8.40 7.83
N SER A 238 2.58 -9.41 7.07
CA SER A 238 2.54 -10.81 7.49
C SER A 238 3.91 -11.41 7.77
N LYS A 239 4.01 -12.11 8.91
CA LYS A 239 5.15 -12.98 9.28
C LYS A 239 4.96 -14.44 8.85
N ALA A 240 3.81 -14.77 8.25
CA ALA A 240 3.48 -16.15 7.92
C ALA A 240 4.40 -16.70 6.83
N GLY A 241 4.65 -18.01 6.87
CA GLY A 241 5.41 -18.72 5.84
C GLY A 241 4.67 -18.76 4.49
N ALA A 242 5.33 -19.38 3.51
CA ALA A 242 4.81 -19.53 2.16
C ALA A 242 3.40 -20.15 2.14
N GLY A 243 2.47 -19.49 1.45
CA GLY A 243 1.10 -19.97 1.27
C GLY A 243 0.18 -19.81 2.49
N ALA A 244 0.62 -19.11 3.54
CA ALA A 244 -0.12 -19.03 4.80
C ALA A 244 -0.53 -17.60 5.20
N TRP A 245 -0.14 -16.57 4.45
CA TRP A 245 -0.46 -15.18 4.81
C TRP A 245 -1.83 -14.71 4.29
N TRP A 246 -2.28 -15.28 3.17
CA TRP A 246 -3.48 -14.80 2.48
C TRP A 246 -4.75 -15.30 3.16
N SER A 247 -5.71 -14.40 3.28
CA SER A 247 -7.09 -14.71 3.64
C SER A 247 -8.00 -13.66 3.02
N PRO A 248 -9.25 -13.98 2.62
CA PRO A 248 -10.14 -12.99 2.06
C PRO A 248 -10.39 -11.86 3.08
N ARG A 249 -10.32 -10.62 2.61
CA ARG A 249 -10.55 -9.38 3.37
C ARG A 249 -11.97 -8.85 3.12
N ASN A 250 -12.58 -9.25 2.01
CA ASN A 250 -13.99 -9.09 1.69
C ASN A 250 -14.58 -10.32 0.98
N ASP A 251 -15.89 -10.33 0.77
CA ASP A 251 -16.62 -11.47 0.19
C ASP A 251 -16.19 -11.82 -1.24
N PHE A 252 -15.68 -10.86 -1.99
CA PHE A 252 -15.34 -10.99 -3.40
C PHE A 252 -13.85 -11.20 -3.64
N ASP A 253 -13.02 -11.16 -2.59
CA ASP A 253 -11.58 -11.27 -2.72
C ASP A 253 -11.15 -12.58 -3.36
N ARG A 254 -10.06 -12.48 -4.12
CA ARG A 254 -9.37 -13.60 -4.76
C ARG A 254 -7.87 -13.55 -4.42
N PRO A 255 -7.17 -14.70 -4.41
CA PRO A 255 -5.77 -14.73 -4.08
C PRO A 255 -4.94 -13.99 -5.12
N GLU A 256 -4.02 -13.16 -4.65
CA GLU A 256 -2.97 -12.58 -5.48
C GLU A 256 -2.05 -13.67 -6.04
N HIS A 257 -1.39 -13.42 -7.17
CA HIS A 257 -0.43 -14.33 -7.79
C HIS A 257 0.73 -14.68 -6.84
N TYR A 258 1.02 -13.79 -5.89
CA TYR A 258 2.02 -13.96 -4.85
C TYR A 258 1.45 -14.53 -3.53
N ALA A 259 0.18 -14.98 -3.49
CA ALA A 259 -0.43 -15.61 -2.32
C ALA A 259 0.32 -16.85 -1.82
N THR A 260 1.07 -17.52 -2.71
CA THR A 260 1.90 -18.68 -2.37
C THR A 260 3.26 -18.32 -1.77
N TRP A 261 3.67 -17.04 -1.83
CA TRP A 261 4.94 -16.59 -1.26
C TRP A 261 4.85 -16.47 0.26
N ALA A 262 5.98 -16.33 0.93
CA ALA A 262 5.99 -15.96 2.34
C ALA A 262 5.59 -14.48 2.51
N GLY A 263 4.98 -14.14 3.64
CA GLY A 263 4.68 -12.75 3.98
C GLY A 263 5.95 -11.90 4.03
N PHE A 264 5.83 -10.58 3.80
CA PHE A 264 7.00 -9.70 3.71
C PHE A 264 7.84 -9.68 4.99
N MET A 265 7.19 -9.74 6.16
CA MET A 265 7.87 -9.72 7.45
C MET A 265 8.54 -11.06 7.80
N ASN A 266 8.26 -12.12 7.03
CA ASN A 266 8.92 -13.40 7.18
C ASN A 266 10.38 -13.29 6.71
N ASP A 267 11.30 -13.84 7.49
CA ASP A 267 12.75 -13.80 7.26
C ASP A 267 13.40 -12.42 7.22
N LEU A 268 12.71 -11.34 7.61
CA LEU A 268 13.37 -10.07 7.92
C LEU A 268 14.21 -10.21 9.19
N ASP A 269 15.36 -9.52 9.21
CA ASP A 269 16.23 -9.42 10.38
C ASP A 269 15.42 -9.15 11.65
N ALA A 270 15.60 -10.02 12.65
CA ALA A 270 14.78 -10.00 13.85
C ALA A 270 15.00 -8.74 14.69
N ASP A 271 16.22 -8.20 14.69
CA ASP A 271 16.56 -6.97 15.42
C ASP A 271 16.00 -5.71 14.72
N PHE A 272 15.99 -5.67 13.39
CA PHE A 272 15.28 -4.65 12.61
C PHE A 272 13.78 -4.71 12.89
N LEU A 273 13.18 -5.90 12.75
CA LEU A 273 11.74 -6.08 12.93
C LEU A 273 11.28 -5.75 14.36
N ALA A 274 12.15 -5.93 15.36
CA ALA A 274 11.87 -5.59 16.76
C ALA A 274 11.82 -4.08 17.03
N VAL A 275 12.33 -3.23 16.13
CA VAL A 275 12.31 -1.78 16.27
C VAL A 275 11.32 -1.07 15.36
N VAL A 276 10.77 -1.77 14.37
CA VAL A 276 9.69 -1.23 13.53
C VAL A 276 8.44 -1.02 14.37
N ALA A 277 7.98 0.22 14.43
CA ALA A 277 6.78 0.64 15.12
C ALA A 277 5.56 0.53 14.20
N LYS A 278 4.40 0.27 14.80
CA LYS A 278 3.13 0.28 14.10
C LYS A 278 2.64 1.72 13.94
N SER A 279 2.33 2.13 12.71
CA SER A 279 1.90 3.49 12.39
C SER A 279 0.39 3.55 12.14
N ASN A 280 -0.27 4.59 12.65
CA ASN A 280 -1.61 4.96 12.22
C ASN A 280 -1.51 5.68 10.87
N LEU A 281 -2.16 5.16 9.85
CA LEU A 281 -2.10 5.69 8.49
C LEU A 281 -3.50 6.07 8.03
N ILE A 282 -3.66 7.33 7.61
CA ILE A 282 -4.89 7.82 7.01
C ILE A 282 -4.75 7.68 5.49
N THR A 283 -5.72 7.01 4.87
CA THR A 283 -5.78 6.75 3.43
C THR A 283 -7.17 7.05 2.90
N ASP A 284 -7.26 7.69 1.74
CA ASP A 284 -8.55 8.01 1.14
C ASP A 284 -9.28 6.75 0.66
N ILE A 285 -10.58 6.92 0.40
CA ILE A 285 -11.47 5.91 -0.13
C ILE A 285 -12.11 6.44 -1.43
N ASN A 286 -12.29 5.58 -2.42
CA ASN A 286 -12.92 5.99 -3.67
C ASN A 286 -14.42 6.36 -3.47
N LYS A 287 -14.92 7.23 -4.33
CA LYS A 287 -16.29 7.75 -4.31
C LYS A 287 -17.25 6.94 -5.17
N ILE A 288 -16.75 5.99 -5.95
CA ILE A 288 -17.53 5.24 -6.93
C ILE A 288 -18.28 4.09 -6.27
N SER A 289 -17.56 3.21 -5.57
CA SER A 289 -18.15 2.08 -4.86
C SER A 289 -18.29 2.30 -3.35
N ASP A 290 -17.58 3.28 -2.76
CA ASP A 290 -17.37 3.35 -1.31
C ASP A 290 -17.67 4.70 -0.66
N ALA A 291 -18.44 5.56 -1.33
CA ALA A 291 -18.96 6.84 -0.82
C ALA A 291 -17.90 7.89 -0.40
N GLY A 292 -16.61 7.65 -0.61
CA GLY A 292 -15.52 8.59 -0.33
C GLY A 292 -15.07 8.63 1.13
N GLY A 293 -14.34 9.69 1.49
CA GLY A 293 -13.77 9.86 2.84
C GLY A 293 -12.43 9.16 3.00
N HIS A 294 -12.11 8.75 4.23
CA HIS A 294 -10.83 8.14 4.55
C HIS A 294 -10.99 7.03 5.61
N GLU A 295 -9.99 6.17 5.69
CA GLU A 295 -9.85 5.16 6.73
C GLU A 295 -8.50 5.26 7.44
N THR A 296 -8.49 4.81 8.69
CA THR A 296 -7.25 4.64 9.45
C THR A 296 -6.89 3.17 9.53
N THR A 297 -5.67 2.84 9.08
CA THR A 297 -5.08 1.50 9.24
C THR A 297 -3.92 1.56 10.23
N GLN A 298 -3.56 0.40 10.78
CA GLN A 298 -2.39 0.25 11.66
C GLN A 298 -1.43 -0.76 11.06
N ASP A 299 -0.29 -0.27 10.56
CA ASP A 299 0.63 -1.05 9.74
C ASP A 299 2.08 -0.91 10.25
N TYR A 300 2.83 -2.01 10.21
CA TYR A 300 4.29 -1.98 10.43
C TYR A 300 5.00 -1.51 9.16
N PHE A 301 4.55 -2.01 8.01
CA PHE A 301 5.04 -1.66 6.68
C PHE A 301 3.90 -1.17 5.81
N PHE A 302 4.13 -0.09 5.09
CA PHE A 302 3.10 0.58 4.31
C PHE A 302 3.67 1.26 3.08
N LEU A 303 2.82 1.53 2.10
CA LEU A 303 3.20 2.36 0.95
C LEU A 303 2.97 3.83 1.27
N PRO A 304 3.77 4.77 0.74
CA PRO A 304 3.48 6.20 0.87
C PRO A 304 2.15 6.55 0.19
N ALA A 305 1.50 7.60 0.70
CA ALA A 305 0.44 8.31 0.00
C ALA A 305 1.02 9.47 -0.82
N MET A 306 0.25 10.03 -1.75
CA MET A 306 0.68 11.14 -2.61
C MET A 306 1.30 12.31 -1.83
N VAL A 307 0.65 12.68 -0.73
CA VAL A 307 1.10 13.73 0.19
C VAL A 307 2.49 13.45 0.78
N ASN A 308 2.79 12.21 1.18
CA ASN A 308 4.10 11.83 1.69
C ASN A 308 5.19 12.10 0.65
N LEU A 309 4.86 11.93 -0.63
CA LEU A 309 5.75 12.12 -1.78
C LEU A 309 5.82 13.57 -2.26
N ASN A 310 5.30 14.53 -1.51
CA ASN A 310 5.15 15.93 -1.93
C ASN A 310 4.26 16.08 -3.19
N GLY A 311 3.36 15.12 -3.46
CA GLY A 311 2.42 15.10 -4.58
C GLY A 311 1.15 15.92 -4.37
N GLY A 312 0.91 16.35 -3.11
CA GLY A 312 -0.28 17.07 -2.70
C GLY A 312 -1.41 16.14 -2.27
N ASN A 313 -2.59 16.73 -2.08
CA ASN A 313 -3.78 15.98 -1.69
C ASN A 313 -4.35 15.20 -2.88
N ASN A 314 -4.89 14.02 -2.62
CA ASN A 314 -5.45 13.12 -3.61
C ASN A 314 -6.90 13.53 -4.00
N PHE A 315 -7.06 14.71 -4.60
CA PHE A 315 -8.38 15.22 -5.02
C PHE A 315 -8.58 15.14 -6.52
N TYR A 316 -9.48 14.28 -7.01
CA TYR A 316 -9.99 14.46 -8.38
C TYR A 316 -11.23 15.37 -8.38
N SER A 317 -11.35 16.17 -9.44
CA SER A 317 -12.36 17.20 -9.66
C SER A 317 -13.76 16.61 -9.90
N ASN A 318 -14.36 15.99 -8.89
CA ASN A 318 -15.80 15.77 -8.82
C ASN A 318 -16.40 16.70 -7.75
N PRO A 319 -16.70 17.96 -8.10
CA PRO A 319 -17.27 18.95 -7.17
C PRO A 319 -18.69 18.54 -6.81
N GLY A 320 -18.87 17.90 -5.66
CA GLY A 320 -20.18 17.47 -5.17
C GLY A 320 -20.14 16.76 -3.82
N SER A 321 -18.99 16.21 -3.43
CA SER A 321 -18.78 15.63 -2.10
C SER A 321 -18.43 16.73 -1.08
N ALA A 322 -19.24 16.86 -0.03
CA ALA A 322 -18.88 17.61 1.18
C ALA A 322 -17.88 16.85 2.08
N VAL A 323 -17.54 15.60 1.73
CA VAL A 323 -16.59 14.77 2.47
C VAL A 323 -15.17 15.19 2.09
N GLN A 324 -14.44 15.67 3.09
CA GLN A 324 -13.04 16.04 2.95
C GLN A 324 -12.20 14.76 2.85
N ASP A 325 -11.68 14.49 1.65
CA ASP A 325 -10.67 13.47 1.44
C ASP A 325 -9.36 14.01 2.05
N ILE A 326 -8.93 13.39 3.15
CA ILE A 326 -7.69 13.75 3.85
C ILE A 326 -6.89 12.47 3.88
N GLU A 327 -5.81 12.42 3.11
CA GLU A 327 -4.73 11.49 3.39
C GLU A 327 -3.78 12.11 4.39
N ASP A 328 -2.98 11.26 5.02
CA ASP A 328 -1.84 11.61 5.88
C ASP A 328 -1.28 13.03 5.65
N THR A 329 -1.00 13.78 6.71
CA THR A 329 -0.70 15.21 6.55
C THR A 329 0.79 15.51 6.45
N VAL A 330 1.64 14.49 6.64
CA VAL A 330 3.08 14.65 6.71
C VAL A 330 3.72 14.47 5.33
N VAL A 331 4.27 15.56 4.78
CA VAL A 331 5.16 15.52 3.62
C VAL A 331 6.55 15.06 4.08
N TRP A 332 7.11 14.03 3.45
CA TRP A 332 8.43 13.55 3.84
C TRP A 332 9.54 14.46 3.33
N ASP A 333 10.45 14.82 4.21
CA ASP A 333 11.54 15.78 3.98
C ASP A 333 12.38 15.44 2.75
N TYR A 334 12.58 14.15 2.45
CA TYR A 334 13.38 13.71 1.31
C TYR A 334 12.83 14.24 -0.02
N TYR A 335 11.51 14.18 -0.18
CA TYR A 335 10.82 14.59 -1.42
C TYR A 335 10.68 16.10 -1.58
N THR A 336 11.03 16.88 -0.56
CA THR A 336 11.16 18.34 -0.66
C THR A 336 12.62 18.76 -0.77
N LYS A 337 13.51 18.18 0.02
CA LYS A 337 14.94 18.51 0.11
C LYS A 337 15.72 18.16 -1.16
N PHE A 338 15.45 17.00 -1.75
CA PHE A 338 16.19 16.50 -2.92
C PHE A 338 15.46 16.74 -4.24
N ARG A 339 14.45 17.62 -4.22
CA ARG A 339 13.69 18.00 -5.40
C ARG A 339 14.62 18.50 -6.51
N ARG A 340 14.60 17.86 -7.68
CA ARG A 340 15.61 18.13 -8.72
C ARG A 340 15.44 19.45 -9.45
N ASP A 341 14.22 19.96 -9.54
CA ASP A 341 13.94 21.24 -10.20
C ASP A 341 14.27 22.47 -9.32
N GLY A 342 14.70 22.25 -8.07
CA GLY A 342 15.09 23.30 -7.13
C GLY A 342 13.95 24.18 -6.62
N LYS A 343 12.69 23.85 -6.92
CA LYS A 343 11.53 24.66 -6.55
C LYS A 343 10.97 24.27 -5.18
N THR A 344 10.25 25.20 -4.56
CA THR A 344 9.50 24.94 -3.32
C THR A 344 8.04 24.59 -3.61
N GLY A 345 7.33 24.09 -2.58
CA GLY A 345 5.91 23.75 -2.66
C GLY A 345 5.62 22.35 -3.22
N THR A 346 4.33 22.07 -3.33
CA THR A 346 3.78 20.80 -3.84
C THR A 346 4.19 20.54 -5.28
N ASN A 347 4.53 19.29 -5.59
CA ASN A 347 4.92 18.84 -6.92
C ASN A 347 4.28 17.49 -7.27
N ALA A 348 3.22 17.51 -8.06
CA ALA A 348 2.60 16.32 -8.64
C ALA A 348 3.42 15.68 -9.78
N GLU A 349 4.24 16.50 -10.43
CA GLU A 349 4.88 16.20 -11.70
C GLU A 349 6.19 15.45 -11.50
N GLN A 350 6.82 15.10 -12.63
CA GLN A 350 8.05 14.34 -12.68
C GLN A 350 9.13 14.94 -11.76
N ASP A 351 9.65 14.09 -10.88
CA ASP A 351 10.81 14.38 -10.04
C ASP A 351 11.68 13.13 -9.89
N ASP A 352 12.96 13.24 -10.23
CA ASP A 352 13.84 12.07 -10.27
C ASP A 352 14.14 11.52 -8.87
N ASN A 353 13.91 12.29 -7.81
CA ASN A 353 14.03 11.78 -6.44
C ASN A 353 12.97 10.73 -6.08
N ARG A 354 11.89 10.59 -6.86
CA ARG A 354 10.86 9.54 -6.67
C ARG A 354 11.05 8.32 -7.55
N ARG A 355 11.99 8.37 -8.50
CA ARG A 355 12.28 7.24 -9.37
C ARG A 355 12.89 6.11 -8.55
N LYS A 356 12.39 4.90 -8.75
CA LYS A 356 12.90 3.68 -8.11
C LYS A 356 13.16 2.63 -9.16
N TYR A 357 14.15 1.78 -8.89
CA TYR A 357 14.57 0.75 -9.81
C TYR A 357 14.21 -0.62 -9.24
N LYS A 358 14.14 -1.65 -10.09
CA LYS A 358 14.16 -3.02 -9.61
C LYS A 358 15.51 -3.26 -8.95
N GLN A 359 15.49 -3.63 -7.67
CA GLN A 359 16.71 -3.81 -6.89
C GLN A 359 17.74 -4.68 -7.61
N GLY A 360 18.98 -4.19 -7.67
CA GLY A 360 20.10 -4.88 -8.33
C GLY A 360 20.14 -4.71 -9.86
N THR A 361 19.29 -3.85 -10.43
CA THR A 361 19.25 -3.56 -11.87
C THR A 361 19.19 -2.05 -12.13
N SER A 362 19.32 -1.64 -13.39
CA SER A 362 19.05 -0.25 -13.83
C SER A 362 17.65 -0.08 -14.42
N THR A 363 16.75 -1.06 -14.24
CA THR A 363 15.39 -1.02 -14.78
C THR A 363 14.52 -0.19 -13.85
N GLU A 364 14.10 0.99 -14.31
CA GLU A 364 13.12 1.82 -13.60
C GLU A 364 11.77 1.10 -13.54
N TRP A 365 11.10 1.17 -12.40
CA TRP A 365 9.76 0.64 -12.20
C TRP A 365 8.81 1.72 -11.73
N SER A 366 7.62 1.73 -12.35
CA SER A 366 6.47 2.36 -11.73
C SER A 366 6.13 1.60 -10.46
N TRP A 367 5.78 2.29 -9.38
CA TRP A 367 5.61 1.66 -8.07
C TRP A 367 4.39 2.17 -7.32
N TRP A 368 3.81 1.29 -6.51
CA TRP A 368 2.53 1.52 -5.86
C TRP A 368 2.59 2.58 -4.77
N GLU A 369 1.54 3.41 -4.73
CA GLU A 369 1.17 4.21 -3.58
C GLU A 369 -0.02 3.55 -2.86
N ARG A 370 -0.32 3.96 -1.62
CA ARG A 370 -1.56 3.51 -0.95
C ARG A 370 -2.80 4.30 -1.37
N SER A 371 -2.60 5.46 -1.98
CA SER A 371 -3.67 6.38 -2.38
C SER A 371 -4.52 5.78 -3.51
N PRO A 372 -5.86 5.73 -3.39
CA PRO A 372 -6.72 5.31 -4.48
C PRO A 372 -6.85 6.41 -5.56
N HIS A 373 -7.26 6.05 -6.77
CA HIS A 373 -7.90 7.03 -7.64
C HIS A 373 -9.35 7.24 -7.17
N CYS A 374 -9.67 8.43 -6.65
CA CYS A 374 -10.97 8.64 -5.97
C CYS A 374 -12.21 8.46 -6.88
N ASP A 375 -12.08 8.65 -8.20
CA ASP A 375 -13.20 8.52 -9.15
C ASP A 375 -13.23 7.19 -9.93
N LEU A 376 -12.47 6.19 -9.50
CA LEU A 376 -12.52 4.84 -10.07
C LEU A 376 -12.41 3.83 -8.91
N ALA A 377 -13.23 2.79 -8.87
CA ALA A 377 -13.19 1.79 -7.80
C ALA A 377 -11.97 0.83 -7.89
N TYR A 378 -11.23 0.90 -8.99
CA TYR A 378 -10.19 -0.07 -9.34
C TYR A 378 -8.82 0.54 -9.62
N CYS A 379 -8.70 1.87 -9.77
CA CYS A 379 -7.39 2.47 -10.03
C CYS A 379 -6.73 2.88 -8.72
N VAL A 380 -5.45 2.59 -8.60
CA VAL A 380 -4.59 2.97 -7.47
C VAL A 380 -3.52 3.92 -8.01
N ARG A 381 -3.12 4.92 -7.21
CA ARG A 381 -2.04 5.82 -7.57
C ARG A 381 -0.72 5.06 -7.65
N VAL A 382 0.08 5.47 -8.61
CA VAL A 382 1.45 4.98 -8.78
C VAL A 382 2.37 6.14 -9.02
N THR A 383 3.59 5.98 -8.56
CA THR A 383 4.68 6.80 -9.06
C THR A 383 5.16 6.23 -10.39
N ASP A 384 5.10 7.01 -11.46
CA ASP A 384 5.58 6.62 -12.80
C ASP A 384 6.49 7.71 -13.39
N GLY A 385 7.74 7.36 -13.72
CA GLY A 385 8.71 8.34 -14.18
C GLY A 385 9.00 9.44 -13.15
N GLY A 386 8.68 9.21 -11.87
CA GLY A 386 8.72 10.19 -10.79
C GLY A 386 7.48 11.08 -10.62
N ARG A 387 6.40 10.85 -11.37
CA ARG A 387 5.09 11.54 -11.22
C ARG A 387 4.21 10.80 -10.22
N THR A 388 3.57 11.47 -9.28
CA THR A 388 2.71 10.83 -8.25
C THR A 388 1.22 10.81 -8.61
N TRP A 389 0.83 11.51 -9.67
CA TRP A 389 -0.57 11.59 -10.12
C TRP A 389 -0.98 10.48 -11.09
N TRP A 390 -0.03 9.65 -11.50
CA TRP A 390 -0.34 8.53 -12.37
C TRP A 390 -1.13 7.47 -11.62
N PHE A 391 -1.77 6.57 -12.36
CA PHE A 391 -2.56 5.50 -11.79
C PHE A 391 -2.52 4.28 -12.67
N ASN A 392 -2.70 3.12 -12.05
CA ASN A 392 -2.86 1.84 -12.72
C ASN A 392 -4.03 1.09 -12.08
N SER A 393 -4.62 0.17 -12.83
CA SER A 393 -5.61 -0.77 -12.29
C SER A 393 -5.01 -1.60 -11.16
N ALA A 394 -5.76 -1.88 -10.09
CA ALA A 394 -5.27 -2.55 -8.88
C ALA A 394 -4.66 -3.93 -9.20
N TYR A 395 -5.21 -4.65 -10.19
CA TYR A 395 -4.68 -5.94 -10.67
C TYR A 395 -3.42 -5.83 -11.54
N SER A 396 -3.06 -4.63 -12.01
CA SER A 396 -1.85 -4.43 -12.82
C SER A 396 -0.61 -4.74 -11.99
N TRP A 397 0.52 -5.00 -12.63
CA TRP A 397 1.72 -5.34 -11.91
C TRP A 397 2.67 -4.15 -11.83
N ASN A 398 2.98 -3.67 -10.63
CA ASN A 398 3.92 -2.58 -10.39
C ASN A 398 4.96 -2.95 -9.32
N GLY A 399 6.02 -2.17 -9.22
CA GLY A 399 7.01 -2.28 -8.16
C GLY A 399 6.44 -1.91 -6.79
N VAL A 400 7.10 -2.37 -5.73
CA VAL A 400 6.70 -2.12 -4.34
C VAL A 400 7.88 -1.48 -3.60
N ALA A 401 7.66 -0.32 -3.01
CA ALA A 401 8.68 0.40 -2.25
C ALA A 401 8.14 0.78 -0.87
N PRO A 402 8.10 -0.18 0.07
CA PRO A 402 7.47 0.03 1.36
C PRO A 402 8.28 0.98 2.24
N ALA A 403 7.58 1.58 3.18
CA ALA A 403 8.10 2.39 4.25
C ALA A 403 7.72 1.79 5.61
N CYS A 404 8.48 2.17 6.63
CA CYS A 404 8.21 1.81 8.02
C CYS A 404 8.64 2.93 8.97
N ARG A 405 8.07 2.96 10.18
CA ARG A 405 8.43 3.91 11.25
C ARG A 405 9.33 3.23 12.27
N ILE A 406 10.34 3.96 12.76
CA ILE A 406 11.09 3.59 13.97
C ILE A 406 10.95 4.72 14.98
N GLU A 407 10.61 4.36 16.22
CA GLU A 407 10.45 5.28 17.34
C GLU A 407 11.06 4.74 18.63
#